data_AF-A0A7S3Z0U6-F1
#
_entry.id   AF-A0A7S3Z0U6-F1
#
_cell.length_a   1.000
_cell.length_b   1.000
_cell.length_c   1.000
_cell.angle_alpha   90.00
_cell.angle_beta   90.00
_cell.angle_gamma   90.00
#
_symmetry.space_group_name_H-M   'P 1'
#
loop_
_entity.id
_entity.type
_entity.pdbx_description
1 polymer ?
#
loop_
_entity_poly.entity_id
_entity_poly.type
_entity_poly.pdbx_seq_one_letter_code
_entity_poly.pdbx_strand_id
1 'polypeptide(L)'
;MCGLTSGGVWYAADDSYKKDFEDDPELIRKIEADFQKPWGDRRIELVVIGIDLNQKEIEKTLDTCLLTPEELKLGPKGWEEFDDPFPKFEDDDEEDEEGED
;
A
#
# COMPACT_ATOMS: atom_id res chain seq x y z
N MET A 1 6.52 -19.15 11.14
CA MET A 1 7.51 -18.46 10.30
C MET A 1 6.89 -17.13 9.95
N CYS A 2 7.53 -16.00 10.30
CA CYS A 2 7.07 -14.67 9.90
C CYS A 2 7.80 -14.33 8.60
N GLY A 3 7.10 -13.89 7.56
CA GLY A 3 7.65 -13.54 6.26
C GLY A 3 7.08 -12.19 5.79
N LEU A 4 7.85 -11.49 4.96
CA LEU A 4 7.42 -10.28 4.28
C LEU A 4 7.30 -10.60 2.79
N THR A 5 6.14 -10.34 2.20
CA THR A 5 5.88 -10.49 0.77
C THR A 5 5.21 -9.21 0.25
N SER A 6 5.33 -8.93 -1.04
CA SER A 6 4.54 -7.87 -1.67
C SER A 6 3.05 -8.24 -1.63
N GLY A 7 2.19 -7.24 -1.45
CA GLY A 7 0.73 -7.36 -1.51
C GLY A 7 0.15 -7.05 -2.89
N GLY A 8 1.01 -6.82 -3.89
CA GLY A 8 0.64 -6.28 -5.20
C GLY A 8 0.74 -4.75 -5.27
N VAL A 9 0.48 -4.21 -6.45
CA VAL A 9 0.55 -2.78 -6.75
C VAL A 9 -0.75 -2.09 -6.33
N TRP A 10 -0.66 -0.91 -5.71
CA TRP A 10 -1.82 -0.05 -5.42
C TRP A 10 -2.48 0.43 -6.71
N TYR A 11 -3.82 0.49 -6.76
CA TYR A 11 -4.55 0.99 -7.95
C TYR A 11 -4.27 2.47 -8.24
N ALA A 12 -3.85 3.24 -7.23
CA ALA A 12 -3.42 4.62 -7.45
C ALA A 12 -1.96 4.76 -7.88
N ALA A 13 -1.23 3.65 -8.09
CA ALA A 13 0.11 3.64 -8.68
C ALA A 13 0.06 3.34 -10.18
N ASP A 14 -0.89 2.51 -10.63
CA ASP A 14 -1.11 2.19 -12.03
C ASP A 14 -2.61 2.03 -12.38
N ASP A 15 -3.00 2.42 -13.58
CA ASP A 15 -4.39 2.44 -14.04
C ASP A 15 -4.86 1.10 -14.65
N SER A 16 -4.06 0.02 -14.59
CA SER A 16 -4.38 -1.33 -15.12
C SER A 16 -5.76 -1.85 -14.73
N TYR A 17 -6.19 -1.61 -13.49
CA TYR A 17 -7.51 -2.02 -13.01
C TYR A 17 -8.68 -1.49 -13.85
N LYS A 18 -8.51 -0.35 -14.55
CA LYS A 18 -9.54 0.17 -15.46
C LYS A 18 -9.72 -0.72 -16.70
N LYS A 19 -8.64 -1.37 -17.14
CA LYS A 19 -8.67 -2.35 -18.22
C LYS A 19 -9.20 -3.70 -17.70
N ASP A 20 -8.73 -4.14 -16.54
CA ASP A 20 -9.14 -5.42 -15.94
C ASP A 20 -10.65 -5.46 -15.64
N PHE A 21 -11.23 -4.30 -15.32
CA PHE A 21 -12.66 -4.14 -15.03
C PHE A 21 -13.40 -3.29 -16.08
N GLU A 22 -12.94 -3.27 -17.34
CA GLU A 22 -13.53 -2.44 -18.39
C GLU A 22 -15.02 -2.73 -18.64
N ASP A 23 -15.42 -4.00 -18.44
CA ASP A 23 -16.80 -4.48 -18.57
C ASP A 23 -17.68 -4.18 -17.35
N ASP A 24 -17.11 -3.68 -16.24
CA ASP A 24 -17.84 -3.27 -15.03
C ASP A 24 -17.50 -1.82 -14.59
N PRO A 25 -18.10 -0.81 -15.26
CA PRO A 25 -17.90 0.59 -14.90
C PRO A 25 -18.38 0.95 -13.48
N GLU A 26 -19.30 0.19 -12.90
CA GLU A 26 -19.78 0.43 -11.54
C GLU A 26 -18.76 -0.02 -10.49
N LEU A 27 -18.01 -1.10 -10.77
CA LEU A 27 -16.87 -1.49 -9.93
C LEU A 27 -15.77 -0.43 -9.95
N ILE A 28 -15.39 0.06 -11.13
CA ILE A 28 -14.39 1.14 -11.26
C ILE A 28 -14.81 2.37 -10.43
N ARG A 29 -16.08 2.77 -10.52
CA ARG A 29 -16.60 3.90 -9.72
C ARG A 29 -16.51 3.66 -8.22
N LYS A 30 -16.73 2.43 -7.75
CA LYS A 30 -16.60 2.10 -6.32
C LYS A 30 -15.16 2.15 -5.86
N ILE A 31 -14.22 1.60 -6.64
CA ILE A 31 -12.79 1.68 -6.37
C ILE A 31 -12.36 3.15 -6.26
N GLU A 32 -12.69 3.96 -7.26
CA GLU A 32 -12.35 5.39 -7.28
C GLU A 32 -13.07 6.20 -6.18
N ALA A 33 -14.25 5.75 -5.72
CA ALA A 33 -14.96 6.40 -4.61
C ALA A 33 -14.25 6.21 -3.25
N ASP A 34 -13.50 5.12 -3.09
CA ASP A 34 -12.72 4.86 -1.88
C ASP A 34 -11.37 5.59 -1.88
N PHE A 35 -10.96 6.18 -3.00
CA PHE A 35 -9.70 6.91 -3.11
C PHE A 35 -9.73 8.22 -2.33
N GLN A 36 -8.65 8.48 -1.58
CA GLN A 36 -8.46 9.74 -0.88
C GLN A 36 -7.36 10.57 -1.55
N LYS A 37 -7.71 11.75 -2.07
CA LYS A 37 -6.71 12.64 -2.68
C LYS A 37 -5.75 13.19 -1.60
N PRO A 38 -4.43 13.30 -1.88
CA PRO A 38 -3.74 12.94 -3.14
C PRO A 38 -3.22 11.49 -3.19
N TRP A 39 -3.51 10.66 -2.19
CA TRP A 39 -2.86 9.37 -1.95
C TRP A 39 -3.55 8.16 -2.59
N GLY A 40 -4.77 8.30 -3.09
CA GLY A 40 -5.53 7.22 -3.72
C GLY A 40 -5.99 6.17 -2.71
N ASP A 41 -5.77 4.90 -3.01
CA ASP A 41 -6.17 3.74 -2.22
C ASP A 41 -5.15 3.29 -1.15
N ARG A 42 -4.06 4.04 -0.95
CA ARG A 42 -2.95 3.75 -0.01
C ARG A 42 -3.33 3.87 1.48
N ARG A 43 -4.48 3.33 1.85
CA ARG A 43 -5.05 3.29 3.20
C ARG A 43 -4.66 1.98 3.86
N ILE A 44 -4.19 2.06 5.10
CA ILE A 44 -3.77 0.90 5.89
C ILE A 44 -4.73 0.73 7.06
N GLU A 45 -5.23 -0.49 7.25
CA GLU A 45 -5.98 -0.90 8.44
C GLU A 45 -5.19 -1.99 9.18
N LEU A 46 -4.89 -1.77 10.46
CA LEU A 46 -4.12 -2.71 11.28
C LEU A 46 -5.01 -3.31 12.36
N VAL A 47 -4.97 -4.64 12.51
CA VAL A 47 -5.63 -5.37 13.60
C VAL A 47 -4.56 -6.11 14.40
N VAL A 48 -4.47 -5.81 15.70
CA VAL A 48 -3.53 -6.47 16.61
C VAL A 48 -4.30 -7.39 17.55
N ILE A 49 -3.95 -8.67 17.55
CA ILE A 49 -4.62 -9.70 18.36
C ILE A 49 -3.60 -10.36 19.29
N GLY A 50 -3.91 -10.40 20.58
CA GLY A 50 -3.03 -10.97 21.60
C GLY A 50 -3.69 -11.02 22.97
N ILE A 51 -2.98 -11.57 23.95
CA ILE A 51 -3.39 -11.68 25.35
C ILE A 51 -2.59 -10.65 26.16
N ASP A 52 -3.23 -9.99 27.13
CA ASP A 52 -2.61 -8.97 27.99
C ASP A 52 -1.91 -7.83 27.24
N LEU A 53 -2.47 -7.43 26.09
CA LEU A 53 -1.93 -6.33 25.29
C LEU A 53 -2.09 -4.98 26.00
N ASN A 54 -1.03 -4.17 25.95
CA ASN A 54 -1.07 -2.78 26.36
C ASN A 54 -1.47 -1.88 25.18
N GLN A 55 -2.77 -1.69 24.98
CA GLN A 55 -3.31 -0.89 23.88
C GLN A 55 -2.67 0.50 23.78
N LYS A 56 -2.47 1.20 24.91
CA LYS A 56 -1.92 2.57 24.91
C LYS A 56 -0.48 2.63 24.43
N GLU A 57 0.30 1.60 24.75
CA GLU A 57 1.68 1.51 24.29
C GLU A 57 1.74 1.20 22.79
N ILE A 58 0.87 0.32 22.30
CA ILE A 58 0.74 0.02 20.87
C ILE A 58 0.36 1.28 20.09
N GLU A 59 -0.69 1.99 20.51
CA GLU A 59 -1.12 3.25 19.88
C GLU A 59 0.01 4.29 19.89
N LYS A 60 0.67 4.48 21.04
CA LYS A 60 1.79 5.42 21.14
C LYS A 60 2.94 5.04 20.22
N THR A 61 3.25 3.76 20.08
CA THR A 61 4.29 3.30 19.15
C THR A 61 3.88 3.54 17.70
N LEU A 62 2.64 3.25 17.32
CA LEU A 62 2.14 3.54 15.96
C LEU A 62 2.13 5.06 15.66
N ASP A 63 1.79 5.90 16.64
CA ASP A 63 1.87 7.36 16.50
C ASP A 63 3.29 7.84 16.18
N THR A 64 4.33 7.15 16.67
CA THR A 64 5.73 7.50 16.33
C THR A 64 6.12 7.14 14.90
N CYS A 65 5.33 6.33 14.21
CA CYS A 65 5.54 5.98 12.82
C CYS A 65 4.88 6.99 11.85
N LEU A 66 4.10 7.94 12.36
CA LEU A 66 3.47 8.96 11.53
C LEU A 66 4.49 10.02 11.12
N LEU A 67 4.39 10.45 9.85
CA LEU A 67 5.12 11.62 9.38
C LEU A 67 4.69 12.86 10.17
N THR A 68 5.67 13.65 10.59
CA THR A 68 5.45 15.00 11.09
C THR A 68 4.91 15.91 9.97
N PRO A 69 4.29 17.06 10.30
CA PRO A 69 3.84 18.01 9.29
C PRO A 69 4.96 18.52 8.36
N GLU A 70 6.19 18.57 8.84
CA GLU A 70 7.37 18.96 8.08
C GLU A 70 7.78 17.86 7.09
N GLU A 71 7.81 16.60 7.53
CA GLU A 71 8.12 15.45 6.68
C GLU A 71 7.02 15.21 5.63
N LEU A 72 5.75 15.41 5.99
CA LEU A 72 4.63 15.31 5.06
C LEU A 72 4.76 16.32 3.90
N LYS A 73 5.32 17.52 4.16
CA LYS A 73 5.55 18.55 3.12
C LYS A 73 6.68 18.19 2.15
N LEU A 74 7.60 17.31 2.52
CA LEU A 74 8.65 16.85 1.61
C LEU A 74 8.07 16.12 0.39
N GLY A 75 6.95 15.42 0.60
CA GLY A 75 6.26 14.65 -0.42
C GLY A 75 7.07 13.43 -0.91
N PRO A 76 6.53 12.69 -1.89
CA PRO A 76 7.10 11.40 -2.31
C PRO A 76 8.60 11.44 -2.63
N LYS A 77 9.06 12.46 -3.35
CA LYS A 77 10.48 12.63 -3.70
C LYS A 77 11.40 12.79 -2.49
N GLY A 78 10.92 13.42 -1.42
CA GLY A 78 11.72 13.56 -0.20
C GLY A 78 11.65 12.33 0.68
N TRP A 79 10.57 11.55 0.60
CA TRP A 79 10.43 10.29 1.33
C TRP A 79 11.34 9.18 0.79
N GLU A 80 11.72 9.25 -0.50
CA GLU A 80 12.72 8.34 -1.10
C GLU A 80 14.09 8.37 -0.40
N GLU A 81 14.39 9.45 0.33
CA GLU A 81 15.65 9.61 1.08
C GLU A 81 15.56 9.08 2.53
N PHE A 82 14.40 8.58 2.96
CA PHE A 82 14.27 7.97 4.29
C PHE A 82 14.86 6.56 4.29
N ASP A 83 15.44 6.18 5.42
CA ASP A 83 15.97 4.83 5.61
C ASP A 83 14.82 3.81 5.47
N ASP A 84 14.91 2.95 4.46
CA ASP A 84 13.99 1.85 4.21
C ASP A 84 14.58 0.55 4.81
N PRO A 85 14.05 0.06 5.95
CA PRO A 85 14.57 -1.15 6.60
C PRO A 85 14.05 -2.44 5.95
N PHE A 86 13.17 -2.35 4.95
CA PHE A 86 12.59 -3.50 4.28
C PHE A 86 13.50 -3.99 3.13
N PRO A 87 13.44 -5.28 2.78
CA PRO A 87 14.15 -5.76 1.59
C PRO A 87 13.57 -5.09 0.35
N LYS A 88 14.39 -4.97 -0.71
CA LYS A 88 13.85 -4.71 -2.04
C LYS A 88 13.04 -5.93 -2.44
N PHE A 89 11.77 -5.69 -2.78
CA PHE A 89 10.92 -6.68 -3.40
C PHE A 89 11.27 -6.70 -4.89
N GLU A 90 11.41 -7.89 -5.46
CA GLU A 90 11.51 -8.06 -6.91
C GLU A 90 10.10 -7.85 -7.47
N ASP A 91 9.98 -7.12 -8.57
CA ASP A 91 8.72 -7.01 -9.30
C ASP A 91 8.49 -8.38 -9.97
N ASP A 92 7.57 -9.20 -9.43
CA ASP A 92 7.16 -10.50 -10.01
C ASP A 92 6.36 -10.30 -11.33
N ASP A 93 6.76 -9.36 -12.19
CA ASP A 93 6.16 -9.08 -13.50
C ASP A 93 6.73 -10.01 -14.62
N GLU A 94 7.50 -11.04 -14.26
CA GLU A 94 7.90 -12.12 -15.18
C GLU A 94 7.08 -13.39 -14.89
N GLU A 95 5.89 -13.53 -15.50
CA GLU A 95 5.34 -14.79 -16.04
C GLU A 95 3.90 -14.57 -16.54
N ASP A 96 3.75 -14.36 -17.85
CA ASP A 96 2.68 -14.90 -18.72
C ASP A 96 3.07 -14.66 -20.20
N GLU A 97 4.28 -15.06 -20.61
CA GLU A 97 4.49 -15.41 -22.02
C GLU A 97 3.89 -16.81 -22.20
N GLU A 98 2.64 -16.87 -22.68
CA GLU A 98 2.01 -18.10 -23.14
C GLU A 98 2.91 -18.76 -24.21
N GLY A 99 3.61 -19.82 -23.82
CA GLY A 99 4.19 -20.76 -24.77
C GLY A 99 3.07 -21.55 -25.45
N GLU A 100 2.62 -21.08 -26.61
CA GLU A 100 1.87 -21.88 -27.57
C GLU A 100 2.78 -23.00 -28.10
N ASP A 101 2.36 -24.26 -27.91
CA ASP A 101 2.76 -25.43 -28.72
C ASP A 101 1.49 -26.23 -29.07
#